data_AF-A0A1L7LGS6-F1
#
_entry.id   AF-A0A1L7LGS6-F1
#
_cell.length_a   1.000
_cell.length_b   1.000
_cell.length_c   1.000
_cell.angle_alpha   90.00
_cell.angle_beta   90.00
_cell.angle_gamma   90.00
#
_symmetry.space_group_name_H-M   'P 1'
#
loop_
_entity.id
_entity.type
_entity.pdbx_description
1 polymer ?
#
loop_
_entity_poly.entity_id
_entity_poly.type
_entity_poly.pdbx_seq_one_letter_code
_entity_poly.pdbx_strand_id
1 'polypeptide(L)'
;MFTRNQRRNVNRDYLSKIGELSNFIEEFMHNKIDRLVFSNRSEVDSYSLNLLKKIDTADKNQKAESTKVLGIYDMLIYLELIIIFTYILFSVYFSVKLSVTTSLICFVLVYIMFNLARPSIHKLLDIEKYSLNKTGGYQDEIVNGSSSESAPLIETVALNNVSFIYDDSDNDIIKNFSALFENNQLSIIKGQNGSGKTTLLHLLMGIERPSAGEIKYLDKGKVYNVNQFNLLKQVSYYSSDEYLNYTSIERNIRYNIYNDDFKNKIENYFNLPLDKVIFYNGENLSLGEGQKVLLTRCLNKKANIYIFDEPTTNLDTDSKDKFYHLVKSLKDKAMVIIVAHDNQFDRLANQIIELN
;
A
#
# COMPACT_ATOMS: atom_id res chain seq x y z
N MET A 1 -6.02 40.70 0.05
CA MET A 1 -6.76 39.73 0.88
C MET A 1 -6.94 38.35 0.25
N PHE A 2 -6.97 38.22 -1.09
CA PHE A 2 -7.11 36.93 -1.79
C PHE A 2 -5.91 35.96 -1.65
N THR A 3 -4.70 36.47 -1.41
CA THR A 3 -3.45 35.69 -1.43
C THR A 3 -3.21 34.78 -0.23
N ARG A 4 -3.72 35.12 0.98
CA ARG A 4 -3.46 34.33 2.19
C ARG A 4 -4.28 33.03 2.24
N ASN A 5 -5.55 33.09 1.84
CA ASN A 5 -6.42 31.91 1.81
C ASN A 5 -6.05 30.97 0.66
N GLN A 6 -5.71 31.51 -0.51
CA GLN A 6 -5.24 30.71 -1.64
C GLN A 6 -3.93 29.98 -1.31
N ARG A 7 -2.97 30.66 -0.67
CA ARG A 7 -1.71 30.04 -0.24
C ARG A 7 -1.90 28.96 0.83
N ARG A 8 -2.77 29.21 1.81
CA ARG A 8 -3.15 28.20 2.81
C ARG A 8 -3.75 26.96 2.14
N ASN A 9 -4.60 27.14 1.13
CA ASN A 9 -5.21 26.03 0.40
C ASN A 9 -4.18 25.24 -0.42
N VAL A 10 -3.24 25.91 -1.10
CA VAL A 10 -2.19 25.24 -1.90
C VAL A 10 -1.20 24.49 -1.01
N ASN A 11 -0.77 25.07 0.11
CA ASN A 11 0.07 24.35 1.07
C ASN A 11 -0.66 23.15 1.69
N ARG A 12 -1.95 23.32 2.05
CA ARG A 12 -2.77 22.22 2.59
C ARG A 12 -2.93 21.09 1.57
N ASP A 13 -3.13 21.42 0.30
CA ASP A 13 -3.23 20.43 -0.77
C ASP A 13 -1.93 19.64 -0.94
N TYR A 14 -0.78 20.33 -1.01
CA TYR A 14 0.53 19.68 -1.07
C TYR A 14 0.78 18.74 0.12
N LEU A 15 0.55 19.22 1.36
CA LEU A 15 0.69 18.40 2.57
C LEU A 15 -0.27 17.20 2.57
N SER A 16 -1.50 17.38 2.09
CA SER A 16 -2.44 16.28 1.92
C SER A 16 -1.90 15.22 0.95
N LYS A 17 -1.26 15.62 -0.16
CA LYS A 17 -0.67 14.68 -1.14
C LYS A 17 0.57 13.97 -0.62
N ILE A 18 1.38 14.62 0.21
CA ILE A 18 2.48 13.96 0.93
C ILE A 18 1.92 12.95 1.95
N GLY A 19 0.86 13.31 2.67
CA GLY A 19 0.19 12.38 3.58
C GLY A 19 -0.32 11.14 2.86
N GLU A 20 -0.96 11.31 1.70
CA GLU A 20 -1.38 10.20 0.83
C GLU A 20 -0.19 9.30 0.43
N LEU A 21 0.99 9.87 0.13
CA LEU A 21 2.20 9.09 -0.16
C LEU A 21 2.74 8.34 1.06
N SER A 22 2.77 8.98 2.23
CA SER A 22 3.23 8.34 3.46
C SER A 22 2.37 7.12 3.77
N ASN A 23 1.05 7.27 3.72
CA ASN A 23 0.11 6.18 3.93
C ASN A 23 0.30 5.08 2.88
N PHE A 24 0.47 5.44 1.61
CA PHE A 24 0.75 4.47 0.55
C PHE A 24 2.05 3.68 0.81
N ILE A 25 3.13 4.33 1.26
CA ILE A 25 4.39 3.65 1.56
C ILE A 25 4.23 2.68 2.73
N GLU A 26 3.56 3.12 3.80
CA GLU A 26 3.28 2.28 4.97
C GLU A 26 2.44 1.05 4.59
N GLU A 27 1.34 1.25 3.87
CA GLU A 27 0.51 0.18 3.32
C GLU A 27 1.33 -0.71 2.37
N PHE A 28 2.22 -0.15 1.54
CA PHE A 28 3.05 -0.91 0.62
C PHE A 28 4.05 -1.82 1.35
N MET A 29 4.58 -1.38 2.48
CA MET A 29 5.54 -2.15 3.27
C MET A 29 4.84 -3.28 4.03
N HIS A 30 3.69 -3.01 4.64
CA HIS A 30 2.97 -4.01 5.44
C HIS A 30 2.18 -5.01 4.58
N ASN A 31 1.68 -4.61 3.41
CA ASN A 31 0.72 -5.42 2.63
C ASN A 31 1.37 -6.25 1.53
N LYS A 32 2.61 -6.73 1.72
CA LYS A 32 3.35 -7.40 0.64
C LYS A 32 2.59 -8.62 0.11
N ILE A 33 2.12 -9.52 0.99
CA ILE A 33 1.39 -10.73 0.59
C ILE A 33 0.02 -10.36 0.03
N ASP A 34 -0.76 -9.56 0.75
CA ASP A 34 -2.09 -9.12 0.32
C ASP A 34 -2.05 -8.47 -1.07
N ARG A 35 -1.04 -7.65 -1.36
CA ARG A 35 -0.86 -7.03 -2.68
C ARG A 35 -0.56 -8.05 -3.77
N LEU A 36 0.28 -9.05 -3.47
CA LEU A 36 0.62 -10.10 -4.43
C LEU A 36 -0.56 -11.02 -4.72
N VAL A 37 -1.41 -11.25 -3.72
CA VAL A 37 -2.61 -12.09 -3.82
C VAL A 37 -3.75 -11.29 -4.47
N PHE A 38 -4.17 -10.17 -3.91
CA PHE A 38 -5.44 -9.52 -4.24
C PHE A 38 -5.35 -8.37 -5.25
N SER A 39 -4.15 -7.93 -5.66
CA SER A 39 -3.98 -6.84 -6.64
C SER A 39 -3.20 -7.25 -7.88
N ASN A 40 -3.39 -6.50 -8.97
CA ASN A 40 -2.54 -6.64 -10.15
C ASN A 40 -1.36 -5.66 -10.08
N ARG A 41 -0.17 -6.13 -10.47
CA ARG A 41 1.04 -5.30 -10.56
C ARG A 41 0.80 -4.02 -11.38
N SER A 42 0.12 -4.13 -12.52
CA SER A 42 -0.22 -2.99 -13.37
C SER A 42 -1.09 -1.93 -12.69
N GLU A 43 -1.99 -2.33 -11.79
CA GLU A 43 -2.87 -1.42 -11.05
C GLU A 43 -2.06 -0.65 -10.00
N VAL A 44 -1.21 -1.36 -9.25
CA VAL A 44 -0.29 -0.77 -8.28
C VAL A 44 0.67 0.23 -8.96
N ASP A 45 1.26 -0.18 -10.09
CA ASP A 45 2.17 0.67 -10.86
C ASP A 45 1.43 1.92 -11.38
N SER A 46 0.22 1.76 -11.91
CA SER A 46 -0.61 2.88 -12.38
C SER A 46 -1.00 3.83 -11.24
N TYR A 47 -1.36 3.29 -10.08
CA TYR A 47 -1.70 4.07 -8.90
C TYR A 47 -0.51 4.88 -8.39
N SER A 48 0.65 4.23 -8.25
CA SER A 48 1.88 4.90 -7.80
C SER A 48 2.31 6.02 -8.76
N LEU A 49 2.24 5.79 -10.07
CA LEU A 49 2.51 6.81 -11.09
C LEU A 49 1.51 7.98 -11.01
N ASN A 50 0.23 7.71 -10.78
CA ASN A 50 -0.78 8.76 -10.61
C ASN A 50 -0.52 9.58 -9.34
N LEU A 51 -0.19 8.92 -8.24
CA LEU A 51 0.15 9.58 -6.98
C LEU A 51 1.37 10.50 -7.13
N LEU A 52 2.45 10.01 -7.77
CA LEU A 52 3.64 10.80 -8.07
C LEU A 52 3.31 12.01 -8.96
N LYS A 53 2.46 11.84 -9.98
CA LYS A 53 1.99 12.95 -10.83
C LYS A 53 1.22 14.00 -10.03
N LYS A 54 0.31 13.58 -9.14
CA LYS A 54 -0.45 14.51 -8.27
C LYS A 54 0.49 15.33 -7.39
N ILE A 55 1.51 14.70 -6.80
CA ILE A 55 2.50 15.37 -5.95
C ILE A 55 3.32 16.38 -6.76
N ASP A 56 3.80 16.00 -7.94
CA ASP A 56 4.53 16.91 -8.84
C ASP A 56 3.68 18.12 -9.24
N THR A 57 2.39 17.91 -9.54
CA THR A 57 1.48 19.03 -9.84
C THR A 57 1.25 19.95 -8.64
N ALA A 58 1.10 19.40 -7.43
CA ALA A 58 0.93 20.18 -6.21
C ALA A 58 2.20 20.99 -5.88
N ASP A 59 3.40 20.40 -6.03
CA ASP A 59 4.69 21.08 -5.85
C ASP A 59 4.87 22.24 -6.87
N LYS A 60 4.55 22.01 -8.14
CA LYS A 60 4.60 23.06 -9.18
C LYS A 60 3.67 24.23 -8.85
N ASN A 61 2.44 23.94 -8.41
CA ASN A 61 1.48 24.97 -8.01
C ASN A 61 1.98 25.77 -6.80
N GLN A 62 2.57 25.10 -5.81
CA GLN A 62 3.17 25.74 -4.65
C GLN A 62 4.34 26.66 -5.03
N LYS A 63 5.24 26.19 -5.92
CA LYS A 63 6.36 26.98 -6.46
C LYS A 63 5.89 28.20 -7.25
N ALA A 64 4.83 28.07 -8.03
CA ALA A 64 4.26 29.19 -8.78
C ALA A 64 3.72 30.28 -7.84
N GLU A 65 3.01 29.90 -6.77
CA GLU A 65 2.49 30.84 -5.78
C GLU A 65 3.61 31.51 -4.96
N SER A 66 4.66 30.78 -4.57
CA SER A 66 5.80 31.39 -3.87
C SER A 66 6.55 32.40 -4.76
N THR A 67 6.71 32.09 -6.05
CA THR A 67 7.35 32.99 -7.02
C THR A 67 6.54 34.29 -7.22
N LYS A 68 5.20 34.20 -7.27
CA LYS A 68 4.33 35.40 -7.33
C LYS A 68 4.51 36.31 -6.13
N VAL A 69 4.58 35.74 -4.92
CA VAL A 69 4.79 36.52 -3.68
C VAL A 69 6.14 37.21 -3.70
N LEU A 70 7.19 36.53 -4.16
CA LEU A 70 8.52 37.12 -4.30
C LEU A 70 8.51 38.26 -5.33
N GLY A 71 7.80 38.09 -6.45
CA GLY A 71 7.64 39.15 -7.45
C GLY A 71 6.91 40.39 -6.91
N ILE A 72 5.87 40.22 -6.09
CA ILE A 72 5.18 41.34 -5.42
C ILE A 72 6.12 42.03 -4.42
N TYR A 73 6.91 41.27 -3.67
CA TYR A 73 7.91 41.81 -2.75
C TYR A 73 8.98 42.63 -3.50
N ASP A 74 9.52 42.10 -4.60
CA ASP A 74 10.47 42.82 -5.44
C ASP A 74 9.82 44.11 -6.01
N MET A 75 8.57 44.07 -6.47
CA MET A 75 7.84 45.28 -6.92
C MET A 75 7.68 46.33 -5.81
N LEU A 76 7.36 45.91 -4.58
CA LEU A 76 7.24 46.82 -3.44
C LEU A 76 8.58 47.50 -3.12
N ILE A 77 9.68 46.74 -3.18
CA ILE A 77 11.03 47.30 -3.02
C ILE A 77 11.30 48.35 -4.09
N TYR A 78 11.02 48.06 -5.37
CA TYR A 78 11.25 49.03 -6.44
C TYR A 78 10.40 50.30 -6.28
N LEU A 79 9.15 50.16 -5.85
CA LEU A 79 8.27 51.30 -5.58
C LEU A 79 8.83 52.18 -4.45
N GLU A 80 9.31 51.58 -3.36
CA GLU A 80 9.93 52.30 -2.24
C GLU A 80 11.21 53.03 -2.69
N LEU A 81 12.05 52.38 -3.50
CA LEU A 81 13.25 53.00 -4.07
C LEU A 81 12.91 54.22 -4.93
N ILE A 82 11.84 54.16 -5.73
CA ILE A 82 11.37 55.29 -6.55
C ILE A 82 10.88 56.45 -5.66
N ILE A 83 10.12 56.15 -4.59
CA ILE A 83 9.64 57.16 -3.63
C ILE A 83 10.82 57.85 -2.94
N ILE A 84 11.83 57.11 -2.52
CA ILE A 84 13.02 57.71 -1.87
C ILE A 84 13.83 58.53 -2.88
N PHE A 85 14.02 58.03 -4.10
CA PHE A 85 14.73 58.75 -5.15
C PHE A 85 14.06 60.08 -5.52
N THR A 86 12.73 60.06 -5.69
CA THR A 86 11.94 61.28 -5.96
C THR A 86 12.00 62.27 -4.80
N TYR A 87 11.98 61.81 -3.55
CA TYR A 87 12.18 62.66 -2.38
C TYR A 87 13.55 63.34 -2.37
N ILE A 88 14.63 62.60 -2.68
CA ILE A 88 15.99 63.15 -2.77
C ILE A 88 16.05 64.25 -3.84
N LEU A 89 15.52 63.99 -5.03
CA LEU A 89 15.47 64.99 -6.11
C LEU A 89 14.69 66.25 -5.70
N PHE A 90 13.54 66.10 -5.05
CA PHE A 90 12.73 67.20 -4.55
C PHE A 90 13.48 68.03 -3.50
N SER A 91 14.15 67.37 -2.55
CA SER A 91 14.95 68.03 -1.50
C SER A 91 16.07 68.89 -2.09
N VAL A 92 16.78 68.38 -3.11
CA VAL A 92 17.82 69.11 -3.84
C VAL A 92 17.22 70.33 -4.57
N TYR A 93 16.09 70.16 -5.26
CA TYR A 93 15.43 71.23 -6.01
C TYR A 93 14.96 72.39 -5.10
N PHE A 94 14.35 72.08 -3.95
CA PHE A 94 13.83 73.09 -3.02
C PHE A 94 14.87 73.67 -2.06
N SER A 95 16.15 73.30 -2.18
CA SER A 95 17.24 73.78 -1.31
C SER A 95 16.94 73.59 0.18
N VAL A 96 16.25 72.50 0.54
CA VAL A 96 15.95 72.16 1.93
C VAL A 96 17.27 71.89 2.65
N LYS A 97 17.50 72.51 3.82
CA LYS A 97 18.73 72.39 4.63
C LYS A 97 18.94 71.01 5.29
N LEU A 98 18.46 69.92 4.68
CA LEU A 98 18.94 68.60 5.04
C LEU A 98 20.25 68.36 4.29
N SER A 99 21.30 67.95 5.01
CA SER A 99 22.54 67.53 4.36
C SER A 99 22.24 66.33 3.49
N VAL A 100 22.31 66.48 2.17
CA VAL A 100 22.07 65.43 1.17
C VAL A 100 22.78 64.11 1.52
N THR A 101 23.91 64.20 2.22
CA THR A 101 24.68 63.08 2.78
C THR A 101 23.90 62.21 3.77
N THR A 102 23.12 62.78 4.70
CA THR A 102 22.36 61.99 5.69
C THR A 102 21.20 61.24 5.05
N SER A 103 20.52 61.83 4.07
CA SER A 103 19.47 61.14 3.29
C SER A 103 20.03 59.97 2.46
N LEU A 104 21.22 60.14 1.86
CA LEU A 104 21.92 59.07 1.14
C LEU A 104 22.33 57.92 2.06
N ILE A 105 22.86 58.23 3.24
CA ILE A 105 23.25 57.21 4.23
C ILE A 105 22.02 56.43 4.71
N CYS A 106 20.92 57.11 5.03
CA CYS A 106 19.66 56.45 5.40
C CYS A 106 19.14 55.54 4.27
N PHE A 107 19.24 55.97 3.01
CA PHE A 107 18.87 55.14 1.86
C PHE A 107 19.70 53.85 1.76
N VAL A 108 21.03 53.97 1.84
CA VAL A 108 21.93 52.81 1.78
C VAL A 108 21.66 51.85 2.94
N LEU A 109 21.41 52.36 4.15
CA LEU A 109 21.08 51.55 5.32
C LEU A 109 19.75 50.79 5.14
N VAL A 110 18.70 51.46 4.67
CA VAL A 110 17.41 50.81 4.39
C VAL A 110 17.56 49.73 3.32
N TYR A 111 18.25 50.03 2.22
CA TYR A 111 18.52 49.07 1.15
C TYR A 111 19.29 47.83 1.64
N ILE A 112 20.32 48.02 2.46
CA ILE A 112 21.10 46.91 3.04
C ILE A 112 20.22 46.07 4.00
N MET A 113 19.42 46.70 4.86
CA MET A 113 18.52 45.98 5.77
C MET A 113 17.52 45.09 5.01
N PHE A 114 16.96 45.56 3.90
CA PHE A 114 16.04 44.77 3.08
C PHE A 114 16.73 43.63 2.33
N ASN A 115 17.93 43.86 1.77
CA ASN A 115 18.70 42.79 1.14
C ASN A 115 19.12 41.70 2.14
N LEU A 116 19.40 42.07 3.40
CA LEU A 116 19.68 41.14 4.49
C LEU A 116 18.43 40.36 4.95
N ALA A 117 17.23 40.95 4.80
CA ALA A 117 15.97 40.27 5.09
C ALA A 117 15.57 39.27 4.00
N ARG A 118 16.03 39.46 2.76
CA ARG A 118 15.66 38.63 1.59
C ARG A 118 15.93 37.12 1.79
N PRO A 119 17.10 36.67 2.29
CA PRO A 119 17.34 35.25 2.58
C PRO A 119 16.42 34.70 3.68
N SER A 120 16.07 35.51 4.68
CA SER A 120 15.16 35.11 5.76
C SER A 120 13.71 34.99 5.26
N ILE A 121 13.30 35.85 4.32
CA ILE A 121 12.02 35.74 3.62
C ILE A 121 12.02 34.53 2.71
N HIS A 122 13.08 34.29 1.93
CA HIS A 122 13.24 33.06 1.16
C HIS A 122 13.11 31.83 2.06
N LYS A 123 13.86 31.79 3.16
CA LYS A 123 13.73 30.72 4.15
C LYS A 123 12.32 30.66 4.72
N LEU A 124 11.64 31.75 5.10
CA LEU A 124 10.26 31.72 5.58
C LEU A 124 9.25 31.23 4.52
N LEU A 125 9.51 31.51 3.24
CA LEU A 125 8.72 31.04 2.11
C LEU A 125 9.03 29.58 1.75
N ASP A 126 10.26 29.12 2.02
CA ASP A 126 10.81 27.79 1.79
C ASP A 126 10.87 26.92 3.07
N ILE A 127 10.38 27.40 4.23
CA ILE A 127 10.27 26.59 5.45
C ILE A 127 9.20 25.56 5.11
N GLU A 128 9.66 24.30 5.06
CA GLU A 128 9.05 23.07 4.52
C GLU A 128 9.66 22.54 3.20
N LYS A 129 10.85 22.98 2.78
CA LYS A 129 11.58 22.41 1.62
C LYS A 129 12.80 21.53 1.93
N TYR A 130 12.90 20.91 3.09
CA TYR A 130 13.91 19.88 3.34
C TYR A 130 13.30 18.47 3.34
N SER A 131 12.77 18.06 2.20
CA SER A 131 12.93 16.70 1.69
C SER A 131 12.76 16.75 0.17
N LEU A 132 13.49 15.89 -0.55
CA LEU A 132 13.37 15.66 -2.01
C LEU A 132 14.05 16.68 -2.94
N ASN A 133 15.37 16.82 -2.80
CA ASN A 133 16.24 17.07 -3.95
C ASN A 133 17.10 15.83 -4.21
N LYS A 134 16.45 14.72 -4.62
CA LYS A 134 17.08 13.59 -5.32
C LYS A 134 16.04 12.58 -5.82
N THR A 135 15.30 12.92 -6.86
CA THR A 135 14.63 11.93 -7.73
C THR A 135 14.51 12.50 -9.14
N GLY A 136 15.64 12.94 -9.69
CA GLY A 136 15.83 12.94 -11.13
C GLY A 136 16.32 11.56 -11.54
N GLY A 137 15.54 10.86 -12.37
CA GLY A 137 15.94 9.62 -13.01
C GLY A 137 15.37 8.35 -12.38
N TYR A 138 14.11 8.06 -12.68
CA TYR A 138 13.66 6.67 -12.85
C TYR A 138 12.75 6.65 -14.08
N GLN A 139 13.39 6.56 -15.24
CA GLN A 139 12.76 6.15 -16.48
C GLN A 139 13.01 4.66 -16.66
N ASP A 140 11.93 3.95 -16.93
CA ASP A 140 11.78 2.70 -17.66
C ASP A 140 12.73 1.55 -17.34
N GLU A 141 12.18 0.53 -16.68
CA GLU A 141 12.33 -0.86 -17.09
C GLU A 141 11.21 -1.69 -16.43
N ILE A 142 10.07 -1.84 -17.11
CA ILE A 142 9.20 -2.98 -16.87
C ILE A 142 9.23 -3.85 -18.12
N VAL A 143 10.03 -4.90 -17.95
CA VAL A 143 10.18 -6.10 -18.76
C VAL A 143 8.83 -6.55 -19.32
N ASN A 144 8.80 -6.63 -20.66
CA ASN A 144 7.79 -7.36 -21.40
C ASN A 144 7.85 -8.85 -21.03
N GLY A 145 6.85 -9.29 -20.26
CA GLY A 145 6.49 -10.69 -20.12
C GLY A 145 5.13 -10.91 -20.81
N SER A 146 5.14 -10.92 -22.14
CA SER A 146 3.98 -11.33 -22.93
C SER A 146 3.94 -12.86 -23.02
N SER A 147 2.95 -13.48 -22.40
CA SER A 147 2.41 -14.75 -22.87
C SER A 147 0.91 -14.78 -22.60
N SER A 148 0.16 -14.51 -23.66
CA SER A 148 -1.29 -14.66 -23.76
C SER A 148 -1.68 -16.13 -23.93
N GLU A 149 -1.29 -16.98 -22.99
CA GLU A 149 -1.96 -18.27 -22.78
C GLU A 149 -2.95 -18.08 -21.63
N SER A 150 -4.14 -18.67 -21.75
CA SER A 150 -5.08 -18.76 -20.62
C SER A 150 -4.34 -19.37 -19.44
N ALA A 151 -4.25 -18.64 -18.32
CA ALA A 151 -3.54 -19.13 -17.13
C ALA A 151 -4.04 -20.54 -16.77
N PRO A 152 -3.14 -21.51 -16.52
CA PRO A 152 -3.51 -22.91 -16.27
C PRO A 152 -4.36 -22.98 -15.00
N LEU A 153 -5.42 -23.80 -14.98
CA LEU A 153 -6.22 -23.99 -13.77
C LEU A 153 -5.56 -25.08 -12.92
N ILE A 154 -4.85 -24.71 -11.86
CA ILE A 154 -4.13 -25.70 -11.05
C ILE A 154 -5.11 -26.66 -10.39
N GLU A 155 -5.05 -27.93 -10.82
CA GLU A 155 -5.85 -29.03 -10.30
C GLU A 155 -5.12 -29.78 -9.19
N THR A 156 -3.79 -29.75 -9.17
CA THR A 156 -3.00 -30.49 -8.19
C THR A 156 -1.73 -29.74 -7.81
N VAL A 157 -1.38 -29.76 -6.52
CA VAL A 157 -0.09 -29.30 -5.99
C VAL A 157 0.59 -30.47 -5.30
N ALA A 158 1.74 -30.90 -5.82
CA ALA A 158 2.50 -32.03 -5.32
C ALA A 158 3.84 -31.56 -4.73
N LEU A 159 4.10 -31.92 -3.47
CA LEU A 159 5.35 -31.70 -2.77
C LEU A 159 6.11 -33.02 -2.74
N ASN A 160 7.36 -33.02 -3.21
CA ASN A 160 8.22 -34.19 -3.22
C ASN A 160 9.50 -33.91 -2.43
N ASN A 161 9.62 -34.54 -1.25
CA ASN A 161 10.77 -34.45 -0.34
C ASN A 161 11.21 -33.00 -0.08
N VAL A 162 10.24 -32.12 0.15
CA VAL A 162 10.48 -30.70 0.34
C VAL A 162 11.10 -30.45 1.71
N SER A 163 12.22 -29.73 1.73
CA SER A 163 12.83 -29.21 2.94
C SER A 163 13.00 -27.70 2.83
N PHE A 164 12.88 -27.00 3.96
CA PHE A 164 13.00 -25.55 4.01
C PHE A 164 13.63 -25.09 5.32
N ILE A 165 14.54 -24.12 5.21
CA ILE A 165 15.24 -23.45 6.29
C ILE A 165 15.22 -21.93 6.03
N TYR A 166 14.98 -21.11 7.06
CA TYR A 166 15.16 -19.66 6.93
C TYR A 166 16.65 -19.33 7.04
N ASP A 167 17.09 -18.26 6.36
CA ASP A 167 18.49 -17.82 6.32
C ASP A 167 19.09 -17.60 7.72
N ASP A 168 18.28 -17.18 8.69
CA ASP A 168 18.69 -16.89 10.07
C ASP A 168 18.54 -18.11 11.02
N SER A 169 18.27 -19.30 10.50
CA SER A 169 18.03 -20.51 11.30
C SER A 169 19.00 -21.64 10.95
N ASP A 170 19.49 -22.34 11.98
CA ASP A 170 20.39 -23.50 11.81
C ASP A 170 19.63 -24.83 11.67
N ASN A 171 18.30 -24.82 11.82
CA ASN A 171 17.47 -26.02 11.78
C ASN A 171 16.42 -25.92 10.68
N ASP A 172 16.30 -26.96 9.85
CA ASP A 172 15.18 -26.99 8.90
C ASP A 172 13.85 -26.98 9.64
N ILE A 173 12.96 -26.13 9.17
CA ILE A 173 11.60 -25.94 9.68
C ILE A 173 10.67 -27.00 9.08
N ILE A 174 10.92 -27.36 7.83
CA ILE A 174 10.24 -28.45 7.12
C ILE A 174 11.33 -29.40 6.64
N LYS A 175 11.16 -30.71 6.90
CA LYS A 175 12.15 -31.75 6.57
C LYS A 175 11.53 -32.86 5.74
N ASN A 176 12.02 -33.05 4.52
CA ASN A 176 11.67 -34.14 3.60
C ASN A 176 10.14 -34.37 3.49
N PHE A 177 9.37 -33.29 3.50
CA PHE A 177 7.92 -33.34 3.52
C PHE A 177 7.37 -33.63 2.13
N SER A 178 6.49 -34.62 2.02
CA SER A 178 5.80 -34.96 0.78
C SER A 178 4.30 -35.01 1.02
N ALA A 179 3.54 -34.34 0.16
CA ALA A 179 2.09 -34.29 0.23
C ALA A 179 1.49 -33.97 -1.14
N LEU A 180 0.24 -34.37 -1.34
CA LEU A 180 -0.52 -34.10 -2.55
C LEU A 180 -1.79 -33.33 -2.17
N PHE A 181 -2.01 -32.17 -2.79
CA PHE A 181 -3.22 -31.38 -2.64
C PHE A 181 -3.96 -31.38 -3.96
N GLU A 182 -5.23 -31.78 -3.96
CA GLU A 182 -6.05 -31.89 -5.17
C GLU A 182 -7.21 -30.91 -5.14
N ASN A 183 -7.66 -30.51 -6.33
CA ASN A 183 -8.82 -29.66 -6.50
C ASN A 183 -10.09 -30.40 -6.07
N ASN A 184 -11.10 -29.63 -5.68
CA ASN A 184 -12.36 -30.11 -5.13
C ASN A 184 -12.17 -30.98 -3.87
N GLN A 185 -11.17 -30.66 -3.05
CA GLN A 185 -10.90 -31.32 -1.79
C GLN A 185 -10.60 -30.32 -0.68
N LEU A 186 -10.96 -30.71 0.55
CA LEU A 186 -10.53 -30.03 1.75
C LEU A 186 -9.36 -30.78 2.40
N SER A 187 -8.23 -30.10 2.53
CA SER A 187 -7.05 -30.60 3.23
C SER A 187 -6.86 -29.81 4.53
N ILE A 188 -6.72 -30.51 5.65
CA ILE A 188 -6.45 -29.87 6.94
C ILE A 188 -5.00 -30.11 7.33
N ILE A 189 -4.32 -29.05 7.75
CA ILE A 189 -2.97 -29.10 8.30
C ILE A 189 -3.06 -28.85 9.81
N LYS A 190 -2.61 -29.82 10.61
CA LYS A 190 -2.54 -29.76 12.06
C LYS A 190 -1.09 -29.83 12.53
N GLY A 191 -0.81 -29.30 13.71
CA GLY A 191 0.52 -29.32 14.31
C GLY A 191 0.65 -28.33 15.45
N GLN A 192 1.70 -28.46 16.26
CA GLN A 192 1.97 -27.56 17.37
C GLN A 192 2.28 -26.13 16.89
N ASN A 193 2.19 -25.15 17.78
CA ASN A 193 2.62 -23.79 17.45
C ASN A 193 4.12 -23.79 17.15
N GLY A 194 4.51 -23.17 16.04
CA GLY A 194 5.90 -23.19 15.58
C GLY A 194 6.31 -24.42 14.77
N SER A 195 5.42 -25.37 14.47
CA SER A 195 5.75 -26.55 13.64
C SER A 195 5.92 -26.25 12.13
N GLY A 196 5.91 -24.97 11.72
CA GLY A 196 6.09 -24.57 10.32
C GLY A 196 4.83 -24.58 9.46
N LYS A 197 3.63 -24.60 10.04
CA LYS A 197 2.34 -24.61 9.30
C LYS A 197 2.22 -23.43 8.31
N THR A 198 2.41 -22.21 8.78
CA THR A 198 2.40 -20.99 7.94
C THR A 198 3.50 -21.03 6.88
N THR A 199 4.70 -21.53 7.23
CA THR A 199 5.80 -21.73 6.28
C THR A 199 5.41 -22.70 5.16
N LEU A 200 4.72 -23.80 5.49
CA LEU A 200 4.20 -24.74 4.49
C LEU A 200 3.18 -24.07 3.57
N LEU A 201 2.30 -23.22 4.10
CA LEU A 201 1.36 -22.43 3.30
C LEU A 201 2.10 -21.48 2.34
N HIS A 202 3.15 -20.81 2.80
CA HIS A 202 3.95 -19.92 1.95
C HIS A 202 4.68 -20.67 0.82
N LEU A 203 5.18 -21.89 1.09
CA LEU A 203 5.75 -22.77 0.08
C LEU A 203 4.70 -23.22 -0.95
N LEU A 204 3.50 -23.60 -0.50
CA LEU A 204 2.39 -23.97 -1.37
C LEU A 204 2.00 -22.83 -2.31
N MET A 205 2.00 -21.59 -1.81
CA MET A 205 1.72 -20.38 -2.58
C MET A 205 2.88 -19.95 -3.50
N GLY A 206 4.06 -20.57 -3.40
CA GLY A 206 5.26 -20.19 -4.13
C GLY A 206 5.83 -18.82 -3.71
N ILE A 207 5.46 -18.33 -2.52
CA ILE A 207 6.03 -17.12 -1.92
C ILE A 207 7.46 -17.42 -1.47
N GLU A 208 7.63 -18.56 -0.79
CA GLU A 208 8.93 -19.10 -0.42
C GLU A 208 9.33 -20.20 -1.40
N ARG A 209 10.64 -20.43 -1.53
CA ARG A 209 11.19 -21.51 -2.36
C ARG A 209 11.79 -22.60 -1.47
N PRO A 210 11.57 -23.88 -1.79
CA PRO A 210 12.15 -24.97 -1.03
C PRO A 210 13.69 -24.93 -1.13
N SER A 211 14.36 -25.24 -0.02
CA SER A 211 15.82 -25.36 0.03
C SER A 211 16.30 -26.70 -0.55
N ALA A 212 15.46 -27.74 -0.45
CA ALA A 212 15.64 -29.03 -1.12
C ALA A 212 14.28 -29.64 -1.51
N GLY A 213 14.30 -30.58 -2.45
CA GLY A 213 13.08 -31.17 -3.02
C GLY A 213 12.46 -30.30 -4.11
N GLU A 214 11.21 -30.59 -4.46
CA GLU A 214 10.49 -29.86 -5.51
C GLU A 214 8.98 -29.73 -5.20
N ILE A 215 8.39 -28.64 -5.68
CA ILE A 215 6.94 -28.40 -5.67
C ILE A 215 6.48 -28.33 -7.13
N LYS A 216 5.50 -29.16 -7.48
CA LYS A 216 4.92 -29.25 -8.83
C LYS A 216 3.47 -28.80 -8.81
N TYR A 217 3.12 -27.94 -9.75
CA TYR A 217 1.76 -27.48 -9.99
C TYR A 217 1.25 -28.15 -11.27
N LEU A 218 0.14 -28.87 -11.20
CA LEU A 218 -0.38 -29.63 -12.33
C LEU A 218 -1.76 -29.12 -12.75
N ASP A 219 -1.97 -29.06 -14.07
CA ASP A 219 -3.28 -28.86 -14.71
C ASP A 219 -3.39 -29.87 -15.85
N LYS A 220 -4.37 -30.78 -15.78
CA LYS A 220 -4.63 -31.83 -16.78
C LYS A 220 -3.38 -32.64 -17.16
N GLY A 221 -2.55 -32.95 -16.17
CA GLY A 221 -1.32 -33.73 -16.33
C GLY A 221 -0.10 -32.96 -16.88
N LYS A 222 -0.23 -31.67 -17.21
CA LYS A 222 0.92 -30.80 -17.53
C LYS A 222 1.49 -30.22 -16.24
N VAL A 223 2.82 -30.23 -16.12
CA VAL A 223 3.54 -29.66 -14.98
C VAL A 223 3.93 -28.21 -15.29
N TYR A 224 3.61 -27.32 -14.38
CA TYR A 224 3.95 -25.90 -14.42
C TYR A 224 4.88 -25.55 -13.26
N ASN A 225 5.83 -24.66 -13.52
CA ASN A 225 6.70 -24.07 -12.51
C ASN A 225 6.13 -22.70 -12.06
N VAL A 226 6.40 -22.28 -10.82
CA VAL A 226 5.98 -20.99 -10.26
C VAL A 226 6.39 -19.81 -11.14
N ASN A 227 7.53 -19.90 -11.84
CA ASN A 227 8.00 -18.82 -12.73
C ASN A 227 7.27 -18.75 -14.07
N GLN A 228 6.48 -19.77 -14.44
CA GLN A 228 5.84 -19.87 -15.76
C GLN A 228 4.46 -19.21 -15.80
N PHE A 229 3.83 -18.98 -14.64
CA PHE A 229 2.53 -18.33 -14.54
C PHE A 229 2.37 -17.68 -13.16
N ASN A 230 1.53 -16.66 -13.06
CA ASN A 230 1.28 -15.99 -11.79
C ASN A 230 0.31 -16.83 -10.92
N LEU A 231 0.86 -17.79 -10.17
CA LEU A 231 0.13 -18.68 -9.26
C LEU A 231 -0.76 -17.91 -8.26
N LEU A 232 -0.28 -16.79 -7.73
CA LEU A 232 -0.98 -16.00 -6.70
C LEU A 232 -2.30 -15.41 -7.20
N LYS A 233 -2.48 -15.28 -8.53
CA LYS A 233 -3.79 -14.90 -9.10
C LYS A 233 -4.86 -15.97 -8.89
N GLN A 234 -4.46 -17.24 -8.75
CA GLN A 234 -5.36 -18.38 -8.54
C GLN A 234 -5.52 -18.77 -7.07
N VAL A 235 -4.73 -18.18 -6.19
CA VAL A 235 -4.79 -18.42 -4.74
C VAL A 235 -5.59 -17.31 -4.08
N SER A 236 -6.53 -17.63 -3.21
CA SER A 236 -7.03 -16.72 -2.18
C SER A 236 -6.46 -17.16 -0.84
N TYR A 237 -5.94 -16.23 -0.07
CA TYR A 237 -5.28 -16.50 1.19
C TYR A 237 -5.99 -15.71 2.30
N TYR A 238 -6.05 -16.31 3.49
CA TYR A 238 -6.45 -15.64 4.72
C TYR A 238 -5.37 -15.92 5.76
N SER A 239 -4.91 -14.87 6.44
CA SER A 239 -4.14 -14.92 7.67
C SER A 239 -4.64 -13.90 8.69
N SER A 240 -4.43 -14.17 9.98
CA SER A 240 -4.71 -13.21 11.05
C SER A 240 -3.82 -11.95 10.97
N ASP A 241 -2.67 -12.07 10.32
CA ASP A 241 -1.68 -10.99 10.21
C ASP A 241 -1.92 -10.08 8.98
N GLU A 242 -2.98 -10.34 8.20
CA GLU A 242 -3.34 -9.48 7.07
C GLU A 242 -3.74 -8.08 7.52
N TYR A 243 -3.38 -7.10 6.69
CA TYR A 243 -3.55 -5.70 7.04
C TYR A 243 -4.91 -5.16 6.56
N LEU A 244 -5.52 -4.34 7.41
CA LEU A 244 -6.72 -3.58 7.07
C LEU A 244 -6.35 -2.13 6.76
N ASN A 245 -6.64 -1.72 5.52
CA ASN A 245 -6.31 -0.40 5.00
C ASN A 245 -7.23 0.68 5.57
N TYR A 246 -6.74 1.92 5.62
CA TYR A 246 -7.51 3.07 6.06
C TYR A 246 -8.58 3.45 5.01
N THR A 247 -9.69 2.72 5.00
CA THR A 247 -10.79 2.87 4.04
C THR A 247 -12.05 2.15 4.53
N SER A 248 -13.16 2.24 3.79
CA SER A 248 -14.38 1.48 4.13
C SER A 248 -14.16 -0.04 4.16
N ILE A 249 -14.97 -0.74 4.95
CA ILE A 249 -15.04 -2.21 4.96
C ILE A 249 -15.25 -2.75 3.54
N GLU A 250 -16.13 -2.12 2.76
CA GLU A 250 -16.38 -2.51 1.38
C GLU A 250 -15.10 -2.53 0.53
N ARG A 251 -14.31 -1.46 0.58
CA ARG A 251 -13.07 -1.33 -0.19
C ARG A 251 -12.01 -2.31 0.28
N ASN A 252 -11.95 -2.57 1.59
CA ASN A 252 -11.07 -3.60 2.15
C ASN A 252 -11.45 -5.01 1.67
N ILE A 253 -12.73 -5.34 1.59
CA ILE A 253 -13.21 -6.66 1.09
C ILE A 253 -12.89 -6.83 -0.40
N ARG A 254 -13.13 -5.78 -1.20
CA ARG A 254 -12.82 -5.83 -2.64
C ARG A 254 -11.33 -5.83 -2.92
N TYR A 255 -10.54 -5.34 -1.97
CA TYR A 255 -9.13 -5.00 -2.15
C TYR A 255 -8.90 -4.05 -3.34
N ASN A 256 -9.88 -3.19 -3.62
CA ASN A 256 -9.83 -2.15 -4.64
C ASN A 256 -9.18 -0.89 -4.07
N ILE A 257 -7.95 -1.01 -3.57
CA ILE A 257 -7.22 0.13 -2.98
C ILE A 257 -6.61 0.97 -4.10
N TYR A 258 -6.11 0.29 -5.15
CA TYR A 258 -5.37 0.88 -6.26
C TYR A 258 -6.23 1.17 -7.51
N ASN A 259 -7.50 0.77 -7.50
CA ASN A 259 -8.46 1.05 -8.56
C ASN A 259 -9.79 1.55 -7.96
N ASP A 260 -10.54 2.34 -8.73
CA ASP A 260 -11.87 2.84 -8.32
C ASP A 260 -13.00 2.09 -9.03
N ASP A 261 -12.71 0.92 -9.61
CA ASP A 261 -13.64 0.19 -10.45
C ASP A 261 -14.50 -0.76 -9.60
N PHE A 262 -15.74 -0.37 -9.31
CA PHE A 262 -16.67 -1.11 -8.45
C PHE A 262 -17.44 -2.23 -9.16
N LYS A 263 -16.83 -2.91 -10.13
CA LYS A 263 -17.56 -3.78 -11.07
C LYS A 263 -18.11 -5.07 -10.48
N ASN A 264 -17.52 -5.59 -9.40
CA ASN A 264 -17.92 -6.88 -8.84
C ASN A 264 -19.03 -6.72 -7.78
N LYS A 265 -19.96 -7.66 -7.68
CA LYS A 265 -20.88 -7.70 -6.54
C LYS A 265 -20.14 -8.32 -5.34
N ILE A 266 -20.26 -7.72 -4.16
CA ILE A 266 -19.79 -8.34 -2.91
C ILE A 266 -20.89 -9.22 -2.33
N GLU A 267 -20.50 -10.40 -1.87
CA GLU A 267 -21.30 -11.22 -0.97
C GLU A 267 -20.89 -10.92 0.49
N ASN A 268 -21.84 -10.39 1.27
CA ASN A 268 -21.62 -10.01 2.66
C ASN A 268 -21.98 -11.18 3.59
N TYR A 269 -21.08 -12.17 3.69
CA TYR A 269 -21.32 -13.42 4.40
C TYR A 269 -21.63 -13.26 5.90
N PHE A 270 -21.09 -12.21 6.54
CA PHE A 270 -21.21 -12.00 7.98
C PHE A 270 -22.03 -10.77 8.38
N ASN A 271 -22.81 -10.19 7.44
CA ASN A 271 -23.64 -9.00 7.69
C ASN A 271 -22.84 -7.79 8.21
N LEU A 272 -21.66 -7.55 7.63
CA LEU A 272 -20.77 -6.45 8.00
C LEU A 272 -21.33 -5.08 7.55
N PRO A 273 -21.09 -3.99 8.32
CA PRO A 273 -21.48 -2.64 7.93
C PRO A 273 -20.51 -2.08 6.87
N LEU A 274 -20.80 -2.34 5.59
CA LEU A 274 -19.88 -2.07 4.46
C LEU A 274 -19.38 -0.62 4.37
N ASP A 275 -20.21 0.35 4.78
CA ASP A 275 -19.89 1.80 4.74
C ASP A 275 -18.99 2.25 5.91
N LYS A 276 -18.80 1.43 6.95
CA LYS A 276 -17.96 1.77 8.11
C LYS A 276 -16.52 1.95 7.66
N VAL A 277 -15.92 3.09 8.02
CA VAL A 277 -14.50 3.37 7.77
C VAL A 277 -13.64 2.63 8.80
N ILE A 278 -12.65 1.89 8.31
CA ILE A 278 -11.63 1.23 9.10
C ILE A 278 -10.46 2.21 9.31
N PHE A 279 -9.96 2.31 10.53
CA PHE A 279 -8.75 3.07 10.85
C PHE A 279 -7.49 2.23 10.61
N TYR A 280 -6.30 2.79 10.84
CA TYR A 280 -5.03 2.11 10.59
C TYR A 280 -5.03 0.70 11.19
N ASN A 281 -4.80 -0.30 10.35
CA ASN A 281 -4.81 -1.72 10.70
C ASN A 281 -6.01 -2.19 11.55
N GLY A 282 -7.20 -1.61 11.36
CA GLY A 282 -8.37 -2.08 12.10
C GLY A 282 -8.44 -1.65 13.57
N GLU A 283 -7.71 -0.61 14.00
CA GLU A 283 -7.72 -0.12 15.39
C GLU A 283 -9.11 0.14 15.99
N ASN A 284 -10.09 0.45 15.14
CA ASN A 284 -11.48 0.71 15.55
C ASN A 284 -12.42 -0.51 15.39
N LEU A 285 -11.86 -1.71 15.20
CA LEU A 285 -12.57 -2.98 15.11
C LEU A 285 -12.13 -3.91 16.23
N SER A 286 -13.07 -4.75 16.70
CA SER A 286 -12.68 -5.92 17.48
C SER A 286 -11.93 -6.94 16.60
N LEU A 287 -11.12 -7.80 17.22
CA LEU A 287 -10.38 -8.86 16.50
C LEU A 287 -11.32 -9.75 15.67
N GLY A 288 -12.48 -10.11 16.22
CA GLY A 288 -13.49 -10.90 15.50
C GLY A 288 -14.15 -10.16 14.34
N GLU A 289 -14.39 -8.84 14.46
CA GLU A 289 -14.87 -8.04 13.33
C GLU A 289 -13.81 -7.94 12.22
N GLY A 290 -12.56 -7.63 12.56
CA GLY A 290 -11.46 -7.58 11.61
C GLY A 290 -11.28 -8.91 10.87
N GLN A 291 -11.29 -10.02 11.60
CA GLN A 291 -11.26 -11.38 11.04
C GLN A 291 -12.41 -11.64 10.06
N LYS A 292 -13.64 -11.22 10.38
CA LYS A 292 -14.78 -11.35 9.44
C LYS A 292 -14.58 -10.54 8.18
N VAL A 293 -14.00 -9.33 8.26
CA VAL A 293 -13.67 -8.51 7.08
C VAL A 293 -12.67 -9.25 6.18
N LEU A 294 -11.58 -9.75 6.75
CA LEU A 294 -10.52 -10.47 6.04
C LEU A 294 -11.01 -11.79 5.44
N LEU A 295 -11.79 -12.58 6.18
CA LEU A 295 -12.43 -13.79 5.64
C LEU A 295 -13.37 -13.45 4.49
N THR A 296 -14.15 -12.37 4.61
CA THR A 296 -15.04 -11.92 3.53
C THR A 296 -14.24 -11.48 2.31
N ARG A 297 -13.10 -10.79 2.49
CA ARG A 297 -12.14 -10.45 1.43
C ARG A 297 -11.68 -11.71 0.69
N CYS A 298 -11.17 -12.69 1.45
CA CYS A 298 -10.67 -13.95 0.91
C CYS A 298 -11.75 -14.72 0.13
N LEU A 299 -12.97 -14.83 0.69
CA LEU A 299 -14.08 -15.56 0.08
C LEU A 299 -14.66 -14.86 -1.17
N ASN A 300 -14.60 -13.53 -1.26
CA ASN A 300 -15.09 -12.79 -2.43
C ASN A 300 -14.13 -12.84 -3.63
N LYS A 301 -12.85 -13.16 -3.41
CA LYS A 301 -11.93 -13.41 -4.53
C LYS A 301 -12.29 -14.73 -5.19
N LYS A 302 -12.53 -14.70 -6.51
CA LYS A 302 -12.68 -15.92 -7.32
C LYS A 302 -11.32 -16.56 -7.53
N ALA A 303 -11.05 -17.64 -6.83
CA ALA A 303 -9.79 -18.37 -6.84
C ALA A 303 -10.04 -19.87 -7.06
N ASN A 304 -8.99 -20.60 -7.46
CA ASN A 304 -9.03 -22.05 -7.61
C ASN A 304 -8.48 -22.75 -6.36
N ILE A 305 -7.63 -22.04 -5.60
CA ILE A 305 -7.00 -22.51 -4.38
C ILE A 305 -7.38 -21.52 -3.29
N TYR A 306 -7.98 -22.00 -2.20
CA TYR A 306 -8.27 -21.20 -1.01
C TYR A 306 -7.46 -21.74 0.15
N ILE A 307 -6.71 -20.85 0.79
CA ILE A 307 -5.85 -21.18 1.92
C ILE A 307 -6.28 -20.34 3.10
N PHE A 308 -6.52 -20.99 4.23
CA PHE A 308 -6.92 -20.33 5.46
C PHE A 308 -5.99 -20.71 6.61
N ASP A 309 -5.29 -19.72 7.17
CA ASP A 309 -4.45 -19.91 8.35
C ASP A 309 -5.25 -19.56 9.62
N GLU A 310 -5.62 -20.58 10.40
CA GLU A 310 -6.39 -20.46 11.66
C GLU A 310 -7.66 -19.58 11.57
N PRO A 311 -8.60 -19.88 10.64
CA PRO A 311 -9.73 -19.00 10.32
C PRO A 311 -10.83 -18.91 11.37
N THR A 312 -10.76 -19.65 12.49
CA THR A 312 -11.83 -19.72 13.50
C THR A 312 -11.45 -19.13 14.85
N THR A 313 -10.22 -18.67 15.06
CA THR A 313 -9.71 -18.31 16.39
C THR A 313 -10.53 -17.24 17.12
N ASN A 314 -10.95 -16.15 16.45
CA ASN A 314 -11.72 -15.06 17.09
C ASN A 314 -13.18 -14.97 16.61
N LEU A 315 -13.72 -16.02 16.00
CA LEU A 315 -15.12 -16.05 15.56
C LEU A 315 -16.07 -16.48 16.69
N ASP A 316 -17.23 -15.83 16.78
CA ASP A 316 -18.36 -16.34 17.57
C ASP A 316 -18.97 -17.61 16.93
N THR A 317 -19.75 -18.36 17.72
CA THR A 317 -20.34 -19.65 17.31
C THR A 317 -21.14 -19.54 16.01
N ASP A 318 -22.01 -18.53 15.89
CA ASP A 318 -22.84 -18.33 14.70
C ASP A 318 -21.98 -18.08 13.45
N SER A 319 -20.91 -17.31 13.60
CA SER A 319 -19.98 -17.01 12.51
C SER A 319 -19.12 -18.21 12.14
N LYS A 320 -18.72 -19.04 13.12
CA LYS A 320 -18.05 -20.32 12.88
C LYS A 320 -18.93 -21.27 12.09
N ASP A 321 -20.21 -21.38 12.41
CA ASP A 321 -21.15 -22.24 11.70
C ASP A 321 -21.38 -21.76 10.26
N LYS A 322 -21.54 -20.44 10.05
CA LYS A 322 -21.60 -19.85 8.71
C LYS A 322 -20.34 -20.18 7.90
N PHE A 323 -19.17 -19.97 8.47
CA PHE A 323 -17.89 -20.25 7.81
C PHE A 323 -17.74 -21.74 7.47
N TYR A 324 -18.15 -22.63 8.37
CA TYR A 324 -18.18 -24.07 8.12
C TYR A 324 -19.02 -24.43 6.89
N HIS A 325 -20.21 -23.86 6.76
CA HIS A 325 -21.06 -24.09 5.58
C HIS A 325 -20.48 -23.50 4.30
N LEU A 326 -19.79 -22.36 4.39
CA LEU A 326 -19.09 -21.76 3.24
C LEU A 326 -17.96 -22.67 2.77
N VAL A 327 -17.08 -23.12 3.68
CA VAL A 327 -16.01 -24.09 3.38
C VAL A 327 -16.57 -25.37 2.78
N LYS A 328 -17.67 -25.90 3.33
CA LYS A 328 -18.35 -27.08 2.79
C LYS A 328 -18.79 -26.88 1.33
N SER A 329 -19.32 -25.71 0.99
CA SER A 329 -19.74 -25.39 -0.39
C SER A 329 -18.57 -25.09 -1.33
N LEU A 330 -17.44 -24.63 -0.76
CA LEU A 330 -16.26 -24.21 -1.49
C LEU A 330 -15.41 -25.40 -1.89
N LYS A 331 -15.28 -26.40 -1.01
CA LYS A 331 -14.47 -27.60 -1.26
C LYS A 331 -14.96 -28.45 -2.43
N ASP A 332 -16.21 -28.28 -2.88
CA ASP A 332 -16.73 -29.01 -4.04
C ASP A 332 -16.39 -28.30 -5.37
N LYS A 333 -15.80 -27.10 -5.32
CA LYS A 333 -15.54 -26.23 -6.48
C LYS A 333 -14.08 -25.79 -6.61
N ALA A 334 -13.29 -25.93 -5.53
CA ALA A 334 -11.94 -25.43 -5.42
C ALA A 334 -11.10 -26.31 -4.49
N MET A 335 -9.78 -26.21 -4.61
CA MET A 335 -8.83 -26.75 -3.64
C MET A 335 -8.90 -25.89 -2.37
N VAL A 336 -9.19 -26.50 -1.22
CA VAL A 336 -9.26 -25.80 0.06
C VAL A 336 -8.24 -26.38 1.02
N ILE A 337 -7.40 -25.52 1.59
CA ILE A 337 -6.37 -25.87 2.57
C ILE A 337 -6.63 -25.05 3.82
N ILE A 338 -6.81 -25.71 4.97
CA ILE A 338 -7.07 -25.05 6.24
C ILE A 338 -6.02 -25.49 7.26
N VAL A 339 -5.30 -24.54 7.85
CA VAL A 339 -4.58 -24.77 9.09
C VAL A 339 -5.56 -24.58 10.24
N ALA A 340 -5.75 -25.62 11.04
CA ALA A 340 -6.66 -25.59 12.19
C ALA A 340 -6.07 -26.33 13.38
N HIS A 341 -6.36 -25.82 14.57
CA HIS A 341 -6.08 -26.49 15.84
C HIS A 341 -7.27 -27.30 16.36
N ASP A 342 -8.49 -26.93 15.98
CA ASP A 342 -9.71 -27.59 16.40
C ASP A 342 -10.13 -28.68 15.39
N ASN A 343 -10.99 -29.59 15.86
CA ASN A 343 -11.52 -30.69 15.06
C ASN A 343 -12.78 -30.29 14.29
N GLN A 344 -13.06 -28.97 14.17
CA GLN A 344 -14.32 -28.47 13.63
C GLN A 344 -14.52 -28.92 12.17
N PHE A 345 -13.44 -28.94 11.39
CA PHE A 345 -13.48 -29.27 9.97
C PHE A 345 -13.16 -30.74 9.65
N ASP A 346 -12.76 -31.55 10.63
CA ASP A 346 -12.27 -32.93 10.42
C ASP A 346 -13.27 -33.80 9.65
N ARG A 347 -14.56 -33.64 9.93
CA ARG A 347 -15.63 -34.40 9.27
C ARG A 347 -15.82 -34.01 7.79
N LEU A 348 -15.37 -32.83 7.39
CA LEU A 348 -15.43 -32.37 6.00
C LEU A 348 -14.15 -32.72 5.23
N ALA A 349 -13.04 -32.98 5.93
CA ALA A 349 -11.72 -33.15 5.36
C ALA A 349 -11.65 -34.39 4.48
N ASN A 350 -11.05 -34.24 3.31
CA ASN A 350 -10.63 -35.34 2.46
C ASN A 350 -9.30 -35.92 2.95
N GLN A 351 -8.45 -35.06 3.52
CA GLN A 351 -7.18 -35.45 4.14
C GLN A 351 -6.85 -34.56 5.34
N ILE A 352 -6.17 -35.14 6.32
CA ILE A 352 -5.61 -34.44 7.48
C ILE A 352 -4.11 -34.76 7.51
N ILE A 353 -3.29 -33.72 7.57
CA ILE A 353 -1.84 -33.77 7.56
C ILE A 353 -1.36 -33.25 8.91
N GLU A 354 -0.57 -34.05 9.62
CA GLU A 354 0.06 -33.65 10.88
C GLU A 354 1.53 -33.26 10.65
N LEU A 355 1.87 -32.00 10.94
CA LEU A 355 3.23 -31.47 11.00
C LEU A 355 3.76 -31.63 12.43
N ASN A 356 4.83 -32.41 12.57
CA ASN A 356 5.49 -32.72 13.84
C ASN A 356 6.88 -32.11 13.96
#